data_AF-A0A2S2DWW9-F1
#
_entry.id   AF-A0A2S2DWW9-F1
#
_cell.length_a   1.000
_cell.length_b   1.000
_cell.length_c   1.000
_cell.angle_alpha   90.00
_cell.angle_beta   90.00
_cell.angle_gamma   90.00
#
_symmetry.space_group_name_H-M   'P 1'
#
loop_
_entity.id
_entity.type
_entity.pdbx_description
1 polymer ?
#
loop_
_entity_poly.entity_id
_entity_poly.type
_entity_poly.pdbx_seq_one_letter_code
_entity_poly.pdbx_strand_id
1 'polypeptide(L)'
;MKSDISSKEDIQVFVNAFYKSMTSDDLVGHIFLDVMHVDWDHHLPKMYDFWEMLLLDGHSYKGAPMQPHLLVNQIVPLTKAHFEHWITLFTNTIDSLFEGPKAEEAKTKAYNIAQTWAYKFDYMNKLDKIR
;
A
#
# COMPACT_ATOMS: atom_id res chain seq x y z
N MET A 1 -12.44 -23.15 -3.43
CA MET A 1 -11.54 -22.40 -4.31
C MET A 1 -11.98 -20.96 -4.29
N LYS A 2 -11.04 -20.04 -4.11
CA LYS A 2 -11.27 -18.60 -4.26
C LYS A 2 -11.24 -18.25 -5.75
N SER A 3 -11.81 -17.12 -6.13
CA SER A 3 -11.68 -16.59 -7.49
C SER A 3 -10.36 -15.85 -7.66
N ASP A 4 -9.95 -15.63 -8.90
CA ASP A 4 -8.87 -14.67 -9.20
C ASP A 4 -9.43 -13.24 -9.31
N ILE A 5 -8.56 -12.25 -9.29
CA ILE A 5 -8.92 -10.84 -9.45
C ILE A 5 -9.22 -10.57 -10.93
N SER A 6 -10.43 -10.11 -11.24
CA SER A 6 -10.87 -9.95 -12.64
C SER A 6 -11.58 -8.63 -12.94
N SER A 7 -11.94 -7.86 -11.91
CA SER A 7 -12.79 -6.68 -12.04
C SER A 7 -12.38 -5.55 -11.10
N LYS A 8 -12.91 -4.35 -11.35
CA LYS A 8 -12.74 -3.19 -10.44
C LYS A 8 -13.42 -3.45 -9.10
N GLU A 9 -14.53 -4.18 -9.09
CA GLU A 9 -15.25 -4.59 -7.91
C GLU A 9 -14.38 -5.49 -7.02
N ASP A 10 -13.64 -6.45 -7.61
CA ASP A 10 -12.68 -7.28 -6.87
C ASP A 10 -11.56 -6.44 -6.23
N ILE A 11 -11.10 -5.41 -6.95
CA ILE A 11 -10.10 -4.48 -6.43
C ILE A 11 -10.65 -3.70 -5.23
N GLN A 12 -11.87 -3.17 -5.33
CA GLN A 12 -12.51 -2.49 -4.20
C GLN A 12 -12.61 -3.42 -2.99
N VAL A 13 -12.94 -4.69 -3.20
CA VAL A 13 -13.02 -5.68 -2.11
C VAL A 13 -11.69 -5.85 -1.39
N PHE A 14 -10.58 -6.15 -2.08
CA PHE A 14 -9.32 -6.34 -1.37
C PHE A 14 -8.75 -5.04 -0.81
N VAL A 15 -8.92 -3.91 -1.51
CA VAL A 15 -8.41 -2.61 -1.01
C VAL A 15 -9.13 -2.24 0.28
N ASN A 16 -10.44 -2.41 0.35
CA ASN A 16 -11.21 -2.17 1.58
C ASN A 16 -10.80 -3.10 2.72
N ALA A 17 -10.67 -4.40 2.43
CA ALA A 17 -10.24 -5.37 3.42
C ALA A 17 -8.82 -5.07 3.95
N PHE A 18 -7.92 -4.68 3.03
CA PHE A 18 -6.54 -4.33 3.35
C PHE A 18 -6.49 -3.11 4.27
N TYR A 19 -7.17 -2.02 3.91
CA TYR A 19 -7.17 -0.80 4.71
C TYR A 19 -7.85 -1.00 6.07
N LYS A 20 -8.89 -1.84 6.16
CA LYS A 20 -9.49 -2.21 7.44
C LYS A 20 -8.51 -2.96 8.36
N SER A 21 -7.71 -3.87 7.80
CA SER A 21 -6.67 -4.58 8.55
C SER A 21 -5.56 -3.63 8.98
N MET A 22 -5.09 -2.79 8.06
CA MET A 22 -4.01 -1.84 8.27
C MET A 22 -4.35 -0.76 9.30
N THR A 23 -5.59 -0.24 9.34
CA THR A 23 -5.98 0.76 10.36
C THR A 23 -6.10 0.18 11.76
N SER A 24 -6.22 -1.15 11.89
CA SER A 24 -6.23 -1.82 13.19
C SER A 24 -4.82 -2.21 13.66
N ASP A 25 -3.79 -1.91 12.86
CA ASP A 25 -2.41 -2.24 13.16
C ASP A 25 -1.66 -1.10 13.84
N ASP A 26 -0.97 -1.37 14.94
CA ASP A 26 -0.30 -0.34 15.74
C ASP A 26 0.89 0.30 15.00
N LEU A 27 1.61 -0.46 14.17
CA LEU A 27 2.82 0.02 13.50
C LEU A 27 2.48 0.85 12.26
N VAL A 28 1.65 0.31 11.36
CA VAL A 28 1.32 1.00 10.11
C VAL A 28 0.07 1.87 10.22
N GLY A 29 -0.91 1.50 11.05
CA GLY A 29 -2.16 2.23 11.22
C GLY A 29 -1.96 3.61 11.83
N HIS A 30 -1.06 3.74 12.81
CA HIS A 30 -0.70 5.02 13.45
C HIS A 30 -0.30 6.10 12.43
N ILE A 31 0.41 5.73 11.36
CA ILE A 31 0.82 6.66 10.30
C ILE A 31 -0.39 7.28 9.59
N PHE A 32 -1.44 6.49 9.35
CA PHE A 32 -2.62 6.95 8.62
C PHE A 32 -3.60 7.69 9.54
N LEU A 33 -3.79 7.21 10.77
CA LEU A 33 -4.78 7.74 11.70
C LEU A 33 -4.29 8.98 12.45
N ASP A 34 -3.09 8.90 13.03
CA ASP A 34 -2.61 9.88 14.00
C ASP A 34 -1.59 10.86 13.41
N VAL A 35 -0.82 10.43 12.42
CA VAL A 35 0.17 11.30 11.76
C VAL A 35 -0.46 12.08 10.61
N MET A 36 -1.16 11.37 9.72
CA MET A 36 -1.68 11.96 8.49
C MET A 36 -3.15 12.34 8.52
N HIS A 37 -3.92 11.88 9.53
CA HIS A 37 -5.36 12.13 9.65
C HIS A 37 -6.10 11.92 8.32
N VAL A 38 -5.90 10.74 7.72
CA VAL A 38 -6.35 10.47 6.34
C VAL A 38 -7.86 10.57 6.21
N ASP A 39 -8.30 11.33 5.20
CA ASP A 39 -9.68 11.32 4.71
C ASP A 39 -9.91 10.07 3.86
N TRP A 40 -10.60 9.09 4.43
CA TRP A 40 -10.85 7.78 3.81
C TRP A 40 -11.77 7.86 2.59
N ASP A 41 -12.73 8.78 2.58
CA ASP A 41 -13.67 8.97 1.46
C ASP A 41 -12.93 9.48 0.22
N HIS A 42 -11.86 10.26 0.42
CA HIS A 42 -10.98 10.70 -0.67
C HIS A 42 -9.84 9.73 -0.98
N HIS A 43 -9.34 8.99 0.01
CA HIS A 43 -8.17 8.12 -0.14
C HIS A 43 -8.51 6.81 -0.83
N LEU A 44 -9.59 6.14 -0.42
CA LEU A 44 -9.95 4.82 -0.94
C LEU A 44 -10.22 4.82 -2.46
N PRO A 45 -10.98 5.77 -3.04
CA PRO A 45 -11.18 5.84 -4.50
C PRO A 45 -9.86 5.91 -5.28
N LYS A 46 -8.89 6.68 -4.79
CA LYS A 46 -7.56 6.78 -5.42
C LYS A 46 -6.81 5.45 -5.38
N MET A 47 -6.97 4.68 -4.31
CA MET A 47 -6.35 3.36 -4.17
C MET A 47 -7.00 2.31 -5.06
N TYR A 48 -8.31 2.39 -5.29
CA TYR A 48 -8.98 1.53 -6.27
C TYR A 48 -8.40 1.79 -7.67
N ASP A 49 -8.35 3.05 -8.08
CA ASP A 49 -7.83 3.43 -9.40
C ASP A 49 -6.34 3.05 -9.56
N PHE A 50 -5.54 3.20 -8.48
CA PHE A 50 -4.13 2.82 -8.48
C PHE A 50 -3.94 1.33 -8.76
N TRP A 51 -4.66 0.47 -8.04
CA TRP A 51 -4.56 -0.98 -8.21
C TRP A 51 -5.18 -1.47 -9.51
N GLU A 52 -6.25 -0.82 -9.98
CA GLU A 52 -6.84 -1.09 -11.29
C GLU A 52 -5.85 -0.79 -12.42
N MET A 53 -5.15 0.34 -12.35
CA MET A 53 -4.08 0.67 -13.29
C MET A 53 -2.95 -0.38 -13.27
N LEU A 54 -2.59 -0.89 -12.09
CA LEU A 54 -1.50 -1.87 -11.98
C LEU A 54 -1.87 -3.28 -12.45
N LEU A 55 -3.14 -3.69 -12.30
CA LEU A 55 -3.53 -5.09 -12.47
C LEU A 55 -4.38 -5.34 -13.71
N LEU A 56 -5.22 -4.37 -14.08
CA LEU A 56 -6.27 -4.49 -15.10
C LEU A 56 -6.20 -3.38 -16.16
N ASP A 57 -5.03 -2.77 -16.33
CA ASP A 57 -4.77 -1.71 -17.32
C ASP A 57 -5.69 -0.47 -17.22
N GLY A 58 -6.22 -0.19 -16.02
CA GLY A 58 -7.01 1.01 -15.76
C GLY A 58 -6.25 2.31 -16.01
N HIS A 59 -6.97 3.39 -16.34
CA HIS A 59 -6.35 4.68 -16.69
C HIS A 59 -6.78 5.86 -15.79
N SER A 60 -7.62 5.60 -14.78
CA SER A 60 -8.20 6.62 -13.91
C SER A 60 -7.21 7.20 -12.90
N TYR A 61 -6.16 6.45 -12.55
CA TYR A 61 -5.12 6.93 -11.63
C TYR A 61 -4.23 7.99 -12.28
N LYS A 62 -4.15 9.18 -11.67
CA LYS A 62 -3.33 10.32 -12.12
C LYS A 62 -2.34 10.82 -11.07
N GLY A 63 -2.09 10.03 -10.02
CA GLY A 63 -1.28 10.45 -8.88
C GLY A 63 0.22 10.21 -9.05
N ALA A 64 1.01 10.86 -8.19
CA ALA A 64 2.43 10.58 -7.98
C ALA A 64 2.61 9.81 -6.66
N PRO A 65 2.63 8.46 -6.67
CA PRO A 65 2.47 7.66 -5.46
C PRO A 65 3.58 7.88 -4.43
N MET A 66 4.79 8.24 -4.85
CA MET A 66 5.93 8.49 -3.95
C MET A 66 5.81 9.80 -3.16
N GLN A 67 5.20 10.85 -3.72
CA GLN A 67 5.26 12.19 -3.13
C GLN A 67 4.63 12.27 -1.73
N PRO A 68 3.43 11.70 -1.47
CA PRO A 68 2.87 11.68 -0.11
C PRO A 68 3.77 10.97 0.91
N HIS A 69 4.43 9.87 0.52
CA HIS A 69 5.30 9.11 1.40
C HIS A 69 6.58 9.88 1.77
N LEU A 70 7.09 10.72 0.86
CA LEU A 70 8.20 11.63 1.17
C LEU A 70 7.79 12.68 2.22
N LEU A 71 6.57 13.21 2.13
CA LEU A 71 6.04 14.16 3.12
C LEU A 71 5.84 13.50 4.49
N VAL A 72 5.29 12.29 4.52
CA VAL A 72 5.19 11.49 5.76
C VAL A 72 6.56 11.31 6.39
N ASN A 73 7.59 10.94 5.60
CA ASN A 73 8.93 10.70 6.11
C ASN A 73 9.61 11.94 6.71
N GLN A 74 9.16 13.16 6.36
CA GLN A 74 9.62 14.40 6.99
C GLN A 74 9.03 14.61 8.39
N ILE A 75 7.87 14.01 8.68
CA ILE A 75 7.18 14.09 9.96
C ILE A 75 7.61 12.94 10.87
N VAL A 76 7.59 11.71 10.33
CA VAL A 76 7.97 10.48 11.03
C VAL A 76 8.78 9.58 10.08
N PRO A 77 9.98 9.11 10.47
CA PRO A 77 10.79 8.27 9.59
C PRO A 77 10.08 6.97 9.20
N LEU A 78 9.83 6.78 7.90
CA LEU A 78 9.37 5.52 7.34
C LEU A 78 10.56 4.56 7.27
N THR A 79 10.47 3.48 8.04
CA THR A 79 11.54 2.47 8.15
C THR A 79 11.20 1.19 7.40
N LYS A 80 12.22 0.34 7.19
CA LYS A 80 12.05 -0.99 6.59
C LYS A 80 10.96 -1.82 7.30
N ALA A 81 10.86 -1.72 8.62
CA ALA A 81 9.85 -2.44 9.40
C ALA A 81 8.41 -2.07 9.00
N HIS A 82 8.14 -0.78 8.72
CA HIS A 82 6.81 -0.36 8.25
C HIS A 82 6.46 -1.01 6.91
N PHE A 83 7.40 -1.05 5.97
CA PHE A 83 7.18 -1.65 4.65
C PHE A 83 7.04 -3.17 4.73
N GLU A 84 7.86 -3.86 5.52
CA GLU A 84 7.77 -5.32 5.72
C GLU A 84 6.41 -5.71 6.32
N HIS A 85 5.93 -4.94 7.29
CA HIS A 85 4.64 -5.18 7.92
C HIS A 85 3.47 -4.86 6.98
N TRP A 86 3.55 -3.76 6.24
CA TRP A 86 2.58 -3.41 5.21
C TRP A 86 2.45 -4.51 4.15
N ILE A 87 3.57 -5.08 3.67
CA ILE A 87 3.55 -6.20 2.71
C ILE A 87 2.88 -7.43 3.32
N THR A 88 3.16 -7.72 4.60
CA THR A 88 2.58 -8.87 5.30
C THR A 88 1.06 -8.76 5.36
N LEU A 89 0.54 -7.60 5.76
CA LEU A 89 -0.91 -7.33 5.80
C LEU A 89 -1.54 -7.41 4.41
N PHE A 90 -0.87 -6.87 3.38
CA PHE A 90 -1.35 -6.91 2.00
C PHE A 90 -1.43 -8.35 1.48
N THR A 91 -0.35 -9.12 1.62
CA THR A 91 -0.28 -10.52 1.20
C THR A 91 -1.35 -11.36 1.89
N ASN A 92 -1.48 -11.23 3.21
CA ASN A 92 -2.51 -11.93 3.98
C ASN A 92 -3.92 -11.57 3.50
N THR A 93 -4.16 -10.31 3.13
CA THR A 93 -5.44 -9.87 2.60
C THR A 93 -5.75 -10.55 1.28
N ILE A 94 -4.81 -10.52 0.33
CA ILE A 94 -4.97 -11.18 -0.97
C ILE A 94 -5.19 -12.69 -0.77
N ASP A 95 -4.36 -13.35 0.03
CA ASP A 95 -4.45 -14.78 0.29
C ASP A 95 -5.73 -15.19 1.05
N SER A 96 -6.40 -14.26 1.73
CA SER A 96 -7.70 -14.53 2.35
C SER A 96 -8.88 -14.43 1.37
N LEU A 97 -8.75 -13.68 0.28
CA LEU A 97 -9.86 -13.32 -0.61
C LEU A 97 -9.77 -13.94 -2.00
N PHE A 98 -8.56 -14.03 -2.56
CA PHE A 98 -8.33 -14.41 -3.95
C PHE A 98 -7.27 -15.52 -4.08
N GLU A 99 -7.25 -16.19 -5.22
CA GLU A 99 -6.19 -17.08 -5.66
C GLU A 99 -6.11 -17.08 -7.18
N GLY A 100 -4.90 -17.23 -7.75
CA GLY A 100 -4.69 -17.27 -9.19
C GLY A 100 -3.61 -16.30 -9.69
N PRO A 101 -3.34 -16.29 -11.01
CA PRO A 101 -2.28 -15.48 -11.59
C PRO A 101 -2.33 -13.99 -11.23
N LYS A 102 -3.52 -13.38 -11.18
CA LYS A 102 -3.64 -11.94 -10.90
C LYS A 102 -3.48 -11.62 -9.42
N ALA A 103 -3.91 -12.52 -8.52
CA ALA A 103 -3.59 -12.46 -7.10
C ALA A 103 -2.07 -12.54 -6.83
N GLU A 104 -1.35 -13.45 -7.50
CA GLU A 104 0.12 -13.54 -7.40
C GLU A 104 0.81 -12.31 -7.98
N GLU A 105 0.30 -11.76 -9.08
CA GLU A 105 0.81 -10.52 -9.65
C GLU A 105 0.62 -9.33 -8.70
N ALA A 106 -0.53 -9.22 -8.02
CA ALA A 106 -0.79 -8.20 -7.02
C ALA A 106 0.24 -8.24 -5.89
N LYS A 107 0.49 -9.43 -5.33
CA LYS A 107 1.52 -9.63 -4.29
C LYS A 107 2.91 -9.26 -4.79
N THR A 108 3.26 -9.67 -6.02
CA THR A 108 4.56 -9.36 -6.63
C THR A 108 4.76 -7.85 -6.82
N LYS A 109 3.76 -7.13 -7.35
CA LYS A 109 3.83 -5.67 -7.52
C LYS A 109 3.91 -4.95 -6.19
N ALA A 110 3.09 -5.35 -5.22
CA ALA A 110 3.13 -4.81 -3.85
C ALA A 110 4.53 -4.95 -3.23
N TYR A 111 5.11 -6.15 -3.32
CA TYR A 111 6.46 -6.42 -2.83
C TYR A 111 7.52 -5.53 -3.50
N ASN A 112 7.52 -5.43 -4.83
CA ASN A 112 8.50 -4.63 -5.58
C ASN A 112 8.42 -3.14 -5.25
N ILE A 113 7.21 -2.59 -5.12
CA ILE A 113 6.99 -1.21 -4.71
C ILE A 113 7.57 -0.99 -3.30
N ALA A 114 7.15 -1.82 -2.35
CA ALA A 114 7.53 -1.68 -0.96
C ALA A 114 9.05 -1.87 -0.73
N GLN A 115 9.71 -2.82 -1.41
CA GLN A 115 11.17 -2.99 -1.33
C GLN A 115 11.93 -1.78 -1.89
N THR A 116 11.49 -1.27 -3.05
CA THR A 116 12.10 -0.08 -3.67
C THR A 116 12.01 1.12 -2.74
N TRP A 117 10.86 1.30 -2.09
CA TRP A 117 10.62 2.41 -1.21
C TRP A 117 11.37 2.24 0.12
N ALA A 118 11.35 1.04 0.72
CA ALA A 118 12.11 0.73 1.92
C ALA A 118 13.60 1.08 1.77
N TYR A 119 14.22 0.69 0.65
CA TYR A 119 15.61 1.05 0.36
C TYR A 119 15.81 2.56 0.26
N LYS A 120 14.93 3.26 -0.47
CA LYS A 120 15.02 4.72 -0.66
C LYS A 120 14.90 5.47 0.67
N PHE A 121 13.91 5.12 1.49
CA PHE A 121 13.67 5.77 2.77
C PHE A 121 14.77 5.44 3.80
N ASP A 122 15.25 4.20 3.84
CA ASP A 122 16.40 3.84 4.69
C ASP A 122 17.65 4.68 4.34
N TYR A 123 17.94 4.84 3.05
CA TYR A 123 19.02 5.69 2.59
C TYR A 123 18.85 7.16 3.01
N MET A 124 17.66 7.73 2.80
CA MET A 124 17.34 9.11 3.21
C MET A 124 17.47 9.31 4.72
N ASN A 125 16.89 8.42 5.51
CA ASN A 125 16.91 8.48 6.97
C ASN A 125 18.33 8.35 7.54
N LYS A 126 19.24 7.65 6.84
CA LYS A 126 20.66 7.60 7.21
C LYS A 126 21.38 8.91 6.91
N LEU A 127 21.08 9.57 5.79
CA LEU A 127 21.68 10.85 5.44
C LEU A 127 21.28 11.97 6.42
N ASP A 128 20.02 12.00 6.83
CA ASP A 128 19.53 13.04 7.75
C ASP A 128 20.15 12.93 9.15
N LYS A 129 20.55 11.72 9.58
CA LYS A 129 21.27 11.51 10.85
C LYS A 129 22.71 12.05 10.88
N ILE A 130 23.26 12.40 9.73
CA ILE A 130 24.63 12.93 9.59
C ILE A 130 24.63 14.46 9.52
N ARG A 131 23.44 15.08 9.45
CA ARG A 131 23.24 16.54 9.47
C ARG A 131 22.99 17.03 10.89
#